data_AF-A0A7D7LCY8-F1
#
_entry.id   AF-A0A7D7LCY8-F1
#
_cell.length_a   1.000
_cell.length_b   1.000
_cell.length_c   1.000
_cell.angle_alpha   90.00
_cell.angle_beta   90.00
_cell.angle_gamma   90.00
#
_symmetry.space_group_name_H-M   'P 1'
#
loop_
_entity.id
_entity.type
_entity.pdbx_description
1 polymer ?
#
loop_
_entity_poly.entity_id
_entity_poly.type
_entity_poly.pdbx_seq_one_letter_code
_entity_poly.pdbx_strand_id
1 'polypeptide(L)'
;MLNISTQDLRYTAIQFLEESRPQRLQILRQLGIARYEFLTKIRLNEANIICIMRFFKDPSQLKFPNLIGADLSGLILDGVNFIRANLSGANLQGSSLINADLLFANFTKADLRNADLQGATLNETIWLETLVDKCHLGVGTGLNNLQRQELQLRGARFNS
;
A
#
# COMPACT_ATOMS: atom_id res chain seq x y z
N MET A 1 -17.98 15.65 16.93
CA MET A 1 -16.73 15.36 16.20
C MET A 1 -15.96 16.66 16.10
N LEU A 2 -14.81 16.77 16.77
CA LEU A 2 -13.93 17.92 16.64
C LEU A 2 -13.38 17.91 15.20
N ASN A 3 -13.74 18.93 14.43
CA ASN A 3 -13.24 19.12 13.08
C ASN A 3 -11.79 19.61 13.20
N ILE A 4 -10.84 18.68 13.29
CA ILE A 4 -9.41 18.99 13.35
C ILE A 4 -9.06 19.75 12.06
N SER A 5 -8.39 20.90 12.19
CA SER A 5 -8.03 21.67 11.02
C SER A 5 -7.07 20.88 10.11
N THR A 6 -7.09 21.15 8.80
CA THR A 6 -6.16 20.49 7.87
C THR A 6 -4.70 20.73 8.27
N GLN A 7 -4.40 21.89 8.86
CA GLN A 7 -3.06 22.24 9.33
C GLN A 7 -2.64 21.41 10.54
N ASP A 8 -3.55 21.18 11.49
CA ASP A 8 -3.31 20.32 12.66
C ASP A 8 -3.13 18.85 12.25
N LEU A 9 -3.93 18.36 11.29
CA LEU A 9 -3.77 17.01 10.74
C LEU A 9 -2.41 16.83 10.07
N ARG A 10 -1.97 17.83 9.29
CA ARG A 10 -0.66 17.79 8.63
C ARG A 10 0.46 17.79 9.67
N TYR A 11 0.38 18.64 10.69
CA TYR A 11 1.36 18.67 11.76
C TYR A 11 1.45 17.33 12.50
N THR A 12 0.29 16.76 12.88
CA THR A 12 0.22 15.45 13.56
C THR A 12 0.78 14.32 12.69
N ALA A 13 0.53 14.35 11.37
CA ALA A 13 1.08 13.39 10.43
C ALA A 13 2.61 13.47 10.33
N ILE A 14 3.16 14.69 10.31
CA ILE A 14 4.61 14.91 10.31
C ILE A 14 5.22 14.36 11.61
N GLN A 15 4.67 14.73 12.77
CA GLN A 15 5.15 14.24 14.06
C GLN A 15 5.15 12.71 14.10
N PHE A 16 4.05 12.07 13.71
CA PHE A 16 3.99 10.60 13.60
C PHE A 16 5.10 10.02 12.71
N LEU A 17 5.41 10.65 11.57
CA LEU A 17 6.45 10.17 10.67
C LEU A 17 7.88 10.52 11.12
N GLU A 18 8.07 11.40 12.09
CA GLU A 18 9.36 11.66 12.74
C GLU A 18 9.65 10.65 13.86
N GLU A 19 8.60 10.08 14.47
CA GLU A 19 8.71 9.10 15.56
C GLU A 19 9.36 7.78 15.13
N SER A 20 9.96 7.08 16.13
CA SER A 20 10.48 5.72 15.93
C SER A 20 9.35 4.70 15.71
N ARG A 21 9.66 3.54 15.13
CA ARG A 21 8.65 2.51 14.84
C ARG A 21 7.84 2.07 16.06
N PRO A 22 8.44 1.84 17.25
CA PRO A 22 7.67 1.52 18.46
C PRO A 22 6.70 2.63 18.89
N GLN A 23 7.13 3.89 18.82
CA GLN A 23 6.28 5.05 19.15
C GLN A 23 5.12 5.19 18.16
N ARG A 24 5.40 5.05 16.86
CA ARG A 24 4.34 4.98 15.82
C ARG A 24 3.33 3.90 16.13
N LEU A 25 3.78 2.69 16.49
CA LEU A 25 2.87 1.59 16.82
C LEU A 25 2.01 1.92 18.05
N GLN A 26 2.57 2.57 19.06
CA GLN A 26 1.81 3.03 20.23
C GLN A 26 0.73 4.05 19.85
N ILE A 27 1.05 5.02 18.99
CA ILE A 27 0.08 5.99 18.47
C ILE A 27 -1.04 5.28 17.71
N LEU A 28 -0.72 4.34 16.82
CA LEU A 28 -1.73 3.57 16.08
C LEU A 28 -2.64 2.75 17.01
N ARG A 29 -2.11 2.21 18.11
CA ARG A 29 -2.90 1.52 19.15
C ARG A 29 -3.85 2.47 19.86
N GLN A 30 -3.39 3.65 20.26
CA GLN A 30 -4.22 4.67 20.90
C GLN A 30 -5.36 5.14 19.98
N LEU A 31 -5.11 5.19 18.67
CA LEU A 31 -6.11 5.55 17.66
C LEU A 31 -7.03 4.38 17.25
N GLY A 32 -6.83 3.16 17.77
CA GLY A 32 -7.64 1.98 17.43
C GLY A 32 -7.40 1.43 16.01
N ILE A 33 -6.27 1.78 15.39
CA ILE A 33 -5.95 1.45 13.99
C ILE A 33 -4.63 0.68 13.85
N ALA A 34 -4.19 0.02 14.92
CA ALA A 34 -2.95 -0.80 14.96
C ALA A 34 -2.90 -1.92 13.90
N ARG A 35 -4.04 -2.33 13.34
CA ARG A 35 -4.10 -3.25 12.18
C ARG A 35 -3.34 -2.74 10.96
N TYR A 36 -3.12 -1.43 10.86
CA TYR A 36 -2.32 -0.81 9.80
C TYR A 36 -0.86 -0.63 10.24
N GLU A 37 -0.26 -1.69 10.80
CA GLU A 37 1.12 -1.67 11.32
C GLU A 37 2.16 -1.27 10.27
N PHE A 38 1.89 -1.52 8.98
CA PHE A 38 2.77 -1.10 7.89
C PHE A 38 3.04 0.42 7.88
N LEU A 39 2.15 1.25 8.44
CA LEU A 39 2.36 2.70 8.58
C LEU A 39 3.56 3.03 9.49
N THR A 40 3.97 2.10 10.35
CA THR A 40 5.21 2.26 11.14
C THR A 40 6.47 2.20 10.28
N LYS A 41 6.38 1.62 9.06
CA LYS A 41 7.53 1.39 8.17
C LYS A 41 7.71 2.48 7.10
N ILE A 42 6.67 3.25 6.79
CA ILE A 42 6.70 4.23 5.69
C ILE A 42 7.63 5.42 6.00
N ARG A 43 8.25 5.98 4.97
CA ARG A 43 9.21 7.09 5.11
C ARG A 43 8.51 8.44 5.25
N LEU A 44 9.17 9.41 5.88
CA LEU A 44 8.73 10.80 5.89
C LEU A 44 8.99 11.43 4.51
N ASN A 45 7.91 11.78 3.81
CA ASN A 45 7.89 12.59 2.59
C ASN A 45 6.47 13.14 2.36
N GLU A 46 6.30 14.04 1.40
CA GLU A 46 4.99 14.67 1.14
C GLU A 46 3.87 13.68 0.82
N ALA A 47 4.16 12.66 0.00
CA ALA A 47 3.20 11.63 -0.36
C ALA A 47 2.67 10.89 0.89
N ASN A 48 3.57 10.52 1.80
CA ASN A 48 3.23 9.80 3.02
C ASN A 48 2.62 10.69 4.09
N ILE A 49 2.96 11.99 4.16
CA ILE A 49 2.24 12.95 5.02
C ILE A 49 0.77 12.99 4.62
N ILE A 50 0.48 13.16 3.32
CA ILE A 50 -0.89 13.17 2.81
C ILE A 50 -1.58 11.82 3.09
N CYS A 51 -0.87 10.71 2.93
CA CYS A 51 -1.38 9.39 3.27
C CYS A 51 -1.80 9.31 4.75
N ILE A 52 -0.91 9.66 5.69
CA ILE A 52 -1.20 9.60 7.14
C ILE A 52 -2.35 10.53 7.52
N MET A 53 -2.44 11.72 6.93
CA MET A 53 -3.58 12.62 7.15
C MET A 53 -4.92 11.93 6.85
N ARG A 54 -5.00 11.05 5.83
CA ARG A 54 -6.23 10.30 5.53
C ARG A 54 -6.58 9.28 6.62
N PHE A 55 -5.59 8.63 7.20
CA PHE A 55 -5.80 7.70 8.32
C PHE A 55 -6.20 8.42 9.60
N PHE A 56 -5.64 9.61 9.85
CA PHE A 56 -5.86 10.35 11.10
C PHE A 56 -7.09 11.25 11.07
N LYS A 57 -7.60 11.61 9.88
CA LYS A 57 -8.79 12.45 9.75
C LYS A 57 -10.02 11.84 10.43
N ASP A 58 -10.24 10.54 10.24
CA ASP A 58 -11.32 9.80 10.90
C ASP A 58 -10.94 8.32 11.08
N PRO A 59 -10.11 8.00 12.09
CA PRO A 59 -9.60 6.63 12.29
C PRO A 59 -10.73 5.62 12.58
N SER A 60 -11.86 6.10 13.10
CA SER A 60 -13.02 5.27 13.46
C SER A 60 -13.80 4.76 12.25
N GLN A 61 -13.75 5.47 11.11
CA GLN A 61 -14.48 5.14 9.89
C GLN A 61 -13.64 4.38 8.86
N LEU A 62 -12.38 4.05 9.17
CA LEU A 62 -11.51 3.32 8.27
C LEU A 62 -11.98 1.87 8.07
N LYS A 63 -12.55 1.59 6.90
CA LYS A 63 -12.90 0.23 6.49
C LYS A 63 -11.76 -0.46 5.75
N PHE A 64 -11.14 0.23 4.79
CA PHE A 64 -10.07 -0.29 3.94
C PHE A 64 -8.92 0.72 3.83
N PRO A 65 -7.67 0.28 3.58
CA PRO A 65 -6.54 1.18 3.43
C PRO A 65 -6.71 2.13 2.24
N ASN A 66 -6.60 3.44 2.47
CA ASN A 66 -6.52 4.44 1.41
C ASN A 66 -5.08 4.92 1.26
N LEU A 67 -4.38 4.35 0.29
CA LEU A 67 -2.95 4.53 0.02
C LEU A 67 -2.71 5.26 -1.31
N ILE A 68 -3.69 6.06 -1.77
CA ILE A 68 -3.60 6.78 -3.05
C ILE A 68 -2.35 7.68 -3.05
N GLY A 69 -1.47 7.45 -4.01
CA GLY A 69 -0.24 8.22 -4.18
C GLY A 69 0.80 8.03 -3.07
N ALA A 70 0.63 7.06 -2.17
CA ALA A 70 1.60 6.80 -1.10
C ALA A 70 2.95 6.33 -1.66
N ASP A 71 4.05 6.68 -0.99
CA ASP A 71 5.37 6.16 -1.30
C ASP A 71 5.72 4.99 -0.38
N LEU A 72 5.61 3.79 -0.94
CA LEU A 72 5.88 2.49 -0.33
C LEU A 72 7.13 1.82 -0.92
N SER A 73 7.94 2.58 -1.67
CA SER A 73 9.09 2.06 -2.42
C SER A 73 10.12 1.38 -1.51
N GLY A 74 10.61 0.20 -1.91
CA GLY A 74 11.65 -0.54 -1.19
C GLY A 74 11.26 -0.99 0.23
N LEU A 75 9.97 -0.99 0.59
CA LEU A 75 9.52 -1.50 1.89
C LEU A 75 9.37 -3.02 1.88
N ILE A 76 9.60 -3.64 3.03
CA ILE A 76 9.23 -5.04 3.30
C ILE A 76 7.82 -5.07 3.91
N LEU A 77 6.85 -5.43 3.07
CA LEU A 77 5.41 -5.49 3.33
C LEU A 77 4.88 -6.93 3.22
N ASP A 78 5.76 -7.92 3.44
CA ASP A 78 5.39 -9.33 3.38
C ASP A 78 4.23 -9.64 4.35
N GLY A 79 3.27 -10.43 3.86
CA GLY A 79 2.08 -10.82 4.62
C GLY A 79 1.12 -9.67 4.96
N VAL A 80 1.29 -8.48 4.39
CA VAL A 80 0.38 -7.34 4.68
C VAL A 80 -1.04 -7.64 4.21
N ASN A 81 -2.02 -7.19 5.00
CA ASN A 81 -3.42 -7.21 4.60
C ASN A 81 -3.77 -5.87 3.93
N PHE A 82 -3.89 -5.92 2.60
CA PHE A 82 -4.32 -4.85 1.71
C PHE A 82 -5.61 -5.22 0.96
N ILE A 83 -6.47 -6.04 1.57
CA ILE A 83 -7.79 -6.34 1.03
C ILE A 83 -8.54 -5.03 0.77
N ARG A 84 -9.03 -4.86 -0.48
CA ARG A 84 -9.74 -3.66 -0.97
C ARG A 84 -8.95 -2.36 -0.81
N ALA A 85 -7.63 -2.44 -0.65
CA ALA A 85 -6.79 -1.24 -0.57
C ALA A 85 -6.85 -0.45 -1.87
N ASN A 86 -6.95 0.87 -1.74
CA ASN A 86 -6.76 1.76 -2.88
C ASN A 86 -5.30 2.21 -2.94
N LEU A 87 -4.54 1.61 -3.85
CA LEU A 87 -3.12 1.89 -4.11
C LEU A 87 -2.96 2.71 -5.41
N SER A 88 -4.02 3.40 -5.86
CA SER A 88 -3.96 4.15 -7.12
C SER A 88 -2.87 5.20 -7.08
N GLY A 89 -1.99 5.20 -8.08
CA GLY A 89 -0.85 6.12 -8.16
C GLY A 89 0.23 5.91 -7.09
N ALA A 90 0.14 4.87 -6.26
CA ALA A 90 1.16 4.60 -5.24
C ALA A 90 2.47 4.16 -5.87
N ASN A 91 3.59 4.53 -5.25
CA ASN A 91 4.91 4.03 -5.61
C ASN A 91 5.25 2.81 -4.75
N LEU A 92 5.34 1.63 -5.35
CA LEU A 92 5.74 0.37 -4.74
C LEU A 92 7.04 -0.18 -5.34
N GLN A 93 7.80 0.66 -6.05
CA GLN A 93 9.02 0.24 -6.75
C GLN A 93 9.98 -0.49 -5.80
N GLY A 94 10.38 -1.70 -6.18
CA GLY A 94 11.30 -2.53 -5.39
C GLY A 94 10.78 -2.99 -4.02
N SER A 95 9.49 -2.84 -3.73
CA SER A 95 8.92 -3.32 -2.47
C SER A 95 8.69 -4.83 -2.48
N SER A 96 8.76 -5.45 -1.31
CA SER A 96 8.43 -6.87 -1.09
C SER A 96 7.02 -6.96 -0.52
N LEU A 97 6.16 -7.72 -1.17
CA LEU A 97 4.75 -7.98 -0.85
C LEU A 97 4.51 -9.50 -0.88
N ILE A 98 5.53 -10.27 -0.49
CA ILE A 98 5.47 -11.74 -0.54
C ILE A 98 4.35 -12.20 0.39
N ASN A 99 3.48 -13.10 -0.12
CA ASN A 99 2.30 -13.60 0.59
C ASN A 99 1.32 -12.51 1.08
N ALA A 100 1.33 -11.31 0.48
CA ALA A 100 0.37 -10.26 0.81
C ALA A 100 -1.06 -10.64 0.38
N ASP A 101 -2.06 -10.19 1.15
CA ASP A 101 -3.46 -10.29 0.76
C ASP A 101 -3.87 -9.01 0.04
N LEU A 102 -4.03 -9.09 -1.29
CA LEU A 102 -4.35 -7.97 -2.19
C LEU A 102 -5.71 -8.16 -2.86
N LEU A 103 -6.59 -9.01 -2.29
CA LEU A 103 -7.93 -9.25 -2.80
C LEU A 103 -8.69 -7.91 -3.01
N PHE A 104 -9.20 -7.66 -4.22
CA PHE A 104 -9.85 -6.40 -4.63
C PHE A 104 -8.96 -5.13 -4.56
N ALA A 105 -7.63 -5.25 -4.48
CA ALA A 105 -6.76 -4.07 -4.45
C ALA A 105 -6.76 -3.32 -5.80
N ASN A 106 -6.76 -2.00 -5.73
CA ASN A 106 -6.70 -1.15 -6.92
C ASN A 106 -5.28 -0.59 -7.13
N PHE A 107 -4.59 -1.03 -8.18
CA PHE A 107 -3.26 -0.58 -8.58
C PHE A 107 -3.28 0.40 -9.77
N THR A 108 -4.41 1.05 -10.04
CA THR A 108 -4.53 1.97 -11.19
C THR A 108 -3.42 3.03 -11.13
N LYS A 109 -2.59 3.14 -12.18
CA LYS A 109 -1.44 4.05 -12.27
C LYS A 109 -0.35 3.86 -11.19
N ALA A 110 -0.38 2.77 -10.43
CA ALA A 110 0.66 2.47 -9.44
C ALA A 110 1.96 2.03 -10.12
N ASP A 111 3.09 2.25 -9.45
CA ASP A 111 4.40 1.79 -9.91
C ASP A 111 4.86 0.58 -9.10
N LEU A 112 4.84 -0.62 -9.70
CA LEU A 112 5.31 -1.87 -9.11
C LEU A 112 6.59 -2.37 -9.78
N ARG A 113 7.35 -1.50 -10.46
CA ARG A 113 8.58 -1.95 -11.13
C ARG A 113 9.55 -2.57 -10.14
N ASN A 114 10.06 -3.75 -10.46
CA ASN A 114 10.92 -4.56 -9.59
C ASN A 114 10.31 -4.94 -8.22
N ALA A 115 9.00 -4.81 -8.01
CA ALA A 115 8.36 -5.29 -6.79
C ALA A 115 8.25 -6.83 -6.80
N ASP A 116 8.21 -7.43 -5.61
CA ASP A 116 8.03 -8.88 -5.45
C ASP A 116 6.69 -9.19 -4.77
N LEU A 117 5.77 -9.77 -5.53
CA LEU A 117 4.41 -10.16 -5.10
C LEU A 117 4.25 -11.69 -5.13
N GLN A 118 5.34 -12.45 -5.04
CA GLN A 118 5.26 -13.91 -5.00
C GLN A 118 4.37 -14.40 -3.86
N GLY A 119 3.45 -15.32 -4.19
CA GLY A 119 2.50 -15.87 -3.22
C GLY A 119 1.36 -14.93 -2.81
N ALA A 120 1.32 -13.69 -3.31
CA ALA A 120 0.24 -12.78 -3.02
C ALA A 120 -1.09 -13.22 -3.65
N THR A 121 -2.21 -12.92 -2.98
CA THR A 121 -3.56 -13.19 -3.49
C THR A 121 -4.02 -11.99 -4.32
N LEU A 122 -4.20 -12.18 -5.64
CA LEU A 122 -4.46 -11.10 -6.61
C LEU A 122 -5.86 -11.16 -7.22
N ASN A 123 -6.79 -11.91 -6.62
CA ASN A 123 -8.17 -11.97 -7.09
C ASN A 123 -8.80 -10.57 -7.17
N GLU A 124 -9.48 -10.30 -8.28
CA GLU A 124 -10.25 -9.06 -8.49
C GLU A 124 -9.42 -7.76 -8.38
N THR A 125 -8.11 -7.86 -8.61
CA THR A 125 -7.21 -6.69 -8.64
C THR A 125 -7.35 -5.90 -9.94
N ILE A 126 -7.18 -4.57 -9.84
CA ILE A 126 -7.27 -3.64 -10.99
C ILE A 126 -5.87 -3.15 -11.37
N TRP A 127 -5.50 -3.30 -12.65
CA TRP A 127 -4.14 -3.06 -13.17
C TRP A 127 -4.05 -1.98 -14.26
N LEU A 128 -5.04 -1.09 -14.34
CA LEU A 128 -5.12 -0.06 -15.39
C LEU A 128 -3.92 0.90 -15.28
N GLU A 129 -3.14 1.04 -16.35
CA GLU A 129 -1.98 1.95 -16.42
C GLU A 129 -0.90 1.71 -15.34
N THR A 130 -0.92 0.58 -14.66
CA THR A 130 0.11 0.17 -13.69
C THR A 130 1.48 -0.05 -14.35
N LEU A 131 2.58 0.26 -13.69
CA LEU A 131 3.91 -0.08 -14.20
C LEU A 131 4.37 -1.38 -13.56
N VAL A 132 4.55 -2.44 -14.35
CA VAL A 132 4.87 -3.79 -13.84
C VAL A 132 6.15 -4.38 -14.44
N ASP A 133 6.98 -3.57 -15.11
CA ASP A 133 8.27 -4.03 -15.63
C ASP A 133 9.12 -4.65 -14.52
N LYS A 134 9.52 -5.90 -14.73
CA LYS A 134 10.29 -6.74 -13.79
C LYS A 134 9.61 -7.03 -12.45
N CYS A 135 8.31 -6.73 -12.30
CA CYS A 135 7.53 -7.14 -11.14
C CYS A 135 7.41 -8.67 -11.12
N HIS A 136 7.71 -9.31 -9.99
CA HIS A 136 7.56 -10.75 -9.82
C HIS A 136 6.19 -11.08 -9.26
N LEU A 137 5.34 -11.75 -10.04
CA LEU A 137 3.98 -12.13 -9.63
C LEU A 137 3.88 -13.61 -9.20
N GLY A 138 5.00 -14.34 -9.21
CA GLY A 138 5.03 -15.76 -8.87
C GLY A 138 4.11 -16.59 -9.77
N VAL A 139 3.26 -17.42 -9.18
CA VAL A 139 2.23 -18.18 -9.91
C VAL A 139 1.10 -17.26 -10.41
N GLY A 140 0.94 -16.04 -9.90
CA GLY A 140 -0.16 -15.14 -10.25
C GLY A 140 -1.50 -15.59 -9.68
N THR A 141 -1.52 -16.07 -8.43
CA THR A 141 -2.71 -16.59 -7.75
C THR A 141 -3.86 -15.57 -7.79
N GLY A 142 -4.99 -15.96 -8.38
CA GLY A 142 -6.19 -15.13 -8.48
C GLY A 142 -6.30 -14.28 -9.75
N LEU A 143 -5.24 -14.19 -10.56
CA LEU A 143 -5.31 -13.56 -11.87
C LEU A 143 -5.98 -14.51 -12.88
N ASN A 144 -6.83 -13.97 -13.74
CA ASN A 144 -7.33 -14.71 -14.89
C ASN A 144 -6.27 -14.78 -16.02
N ASN A 145 -6.52 -15.63 -17.02
CA ASN A 145 -5.56 -15.85 -18.12
C ASN A 145 -5.27 -14.57 -18.92
N LEU A 146 -6.27 -13.72 -19.14
CA LEU A 146 -6.11 -12.47 -19.88
C LEU A 146 -5.23 -11.48 -19.10
N GLN A 147 -5.47 -11.31 -17.79
CA GLN A 147 -4.64 -10.49 -16.92
C GLN A 147 -3.21 -10.99 -16.89
N ARG A 148 -2.99 -12.31 -16.78
CA ARG A 148 -1.64 -12.88 -16.79
C ARG A 148 -0.89 -12.55 -18.08
N GLN A 149 -1.52 -12.75 -19.24
CA GLN A 149 -0.92 -12.45 -20.54
C GLN A 149 -0.63 -10.95 -20.69
N GLU A 150 -1.58 -10.10 -20.33
CA GLU A 150 -1.46 -8.64 -20.43
C GLU A 150 -0.34 -8.09 -19.54
N LEU A 151 -0.26 -8.57 -18.29
CA LEU A 151 0.79 -8.18 -17.35
C LEU A 151 2.17 -8.70 -17.80
N GLN A 152 2.24 -9.91 -18.36
CA GLN A 152 3.47 -10.46 -18.92
C GLN A 152 3.97 -9.62 -20.11
N LEU A 153 3.08 -9.19 -21.01
CA LEU A 153 3.41 -8.30 -22.12
C LEU A 153 3.93 -6.94 -21.65
N ARG A 154 3.49 -6.48 -20.47
CA ARG A 154 3.96 -5.25 -19.80
C ARG A 154 5.25 -5.44 -18.98
N GLY A 155 5.87 -6.62 -19.03
CA GLY A 155 7.16 -6.91 -18.42
C GLY A 155 7.10 -7.58 -17.04
N ALA A 156 5.92 -7.96 -16.56
CA ALA A 156 5.81 -8.76 -15.34
C ALA A 156 6.36 -10.17 -15.54
N ARG A 157 6.89 -10.75 -14.47
CA ARG A 157 7.52 -12.08 -14.46
C ARG A 157 6.65 -13.03 -13.67
N PHE A 158 6.34 -14.16 -14.28
CA PHE A 158 5.69 -15.29 -13.63
C PHE A 158 6.72 -16.42 -13.44
N ASN A 159 6.47 -17.30 -12.49
CA ASN A 159 7.26 -18.51 -12.35
C ASN A 159 7.05 -19.38 -13.60
N SER A 160 8.13 -20.00 -14.05
CA SER A 160 8.13 -21.01 -15.11
C SER A 160 7.33 -22.26 -14.71
#